data_AF-A0A2L0UEI4-F1
#
_entry.id   AF-A0A2L0UEI4-F1
#
_cell.length_a   1.000
_cell.length_b   1.000
_cell.length_c   1.000
_cell.angle_alpha   90.00
_cell.angle_beta   90.00
_cell.angle_gamma   90.00
#
_symmetry.space_group_name_H-M   'P 1'
#
loop_
_entity.id
_entity.type
_entity.pdbx_description
1 polymer ?
#
loop_
_entity_poly.entity_id
_entity_poly.type
_entity_poly.pdbx_seq_one_letter_code
_entity_poly.pdbx_strand_id
1 'polypeptide(L)'
;MDPAKDFPEDLSTVDRDDLDILNSRNHRSRDRQFVEHHEVDAETEGQHHELREELDRRQAIRDAPAEETAEETGERAVRES
;
A
#
# COMPACT_ATOMS: atom_id res chain seq x y z
N MET A 1 -15.67 -6.13 8.08
CA MET A 1 -14.43 -6.93 8.06
C MET A 1 -14.72 -8.28 8.67
N ASP A 2 -14.97 -9.26 7.80
CA ASP A 2 -15.24 -10.65 8.19
C ASP A 2 -13.94 -11.30 8.70
N PRO A 3 -13.89 -11.89 9.91
CA PRO A 3 -12.71 -12.59 10.41
C PRO A 3 -12.39 -13.87 9.64
N ALA A 4 -13.28 -14.36 8.77
CA ALA A 4 -13.04 -15.51 7.89
C ALA A 4 -12.51 -15.12 6.50
N LYS A 5 -12.29 -13.84 6.22
CA LYS A 5 -11.70 -13.40 4.95
C LYS A 5 -10.20 -13.67 5.01
N ASP A 6 -9.72 -14.56 4.13
CA ASP A 6 -8.29 -14.82 3.95
C ASP A 6 -7.53 -13.51 3.72
N PHE A 7 -6.30 -13.46 4.23
CA PHE A 7 -5.42 -12.32 4.03
C PHE A 7 -5.20 -12.17 2.51
N PRO A 8 -5.41 -10.98 1.93
CA PRO A 8 -5.22 -10.80 0.50
C PRO A 8 -3.75 -11.05 0.15
N GLU A 9 -3.50 -11.96 -0.78
CA GLU A 9 -2.14 -12.23 -1.30
C GLU A 9 -1.56 -11.02 -2.04
N ASP A 10 -2.43 -10.11 -2.52
CA ASP A 10 -2.03 -8.90 -3.22
C ASP A 10 -2.70 -7.66 -2.63
N LEU A 11 -1.88 -6.82 -1.99
CA LEU A 11 -2.31 -5.55 -1.40
C LEU A 11 -2.58 -4.46 -2.43
N SER A 12 -2.14 -4.61 -3.69
CA SER A 12 -2.36 -3.62 -4.75
C SER A 12 -3.84 -3.46 -5.10
N THR A 13 -4.62 -4.52 -4.90
CA THR A 13 -6.07 -4.56 -5.17
C THR A 13 -6.92 -4.06 -4.01
N VAL A 14 -6.30 -3.81 -2.85
CA VAL A 14 -7.00 -3.40 -1.63
C VAL A 14 -7.25 -1.89 -1.65
N ASP A 15 -8.48 -1.50 -1.32
CA ASP A 15 -8.85 -0.10 -1.19
C ASP A 15 -8.09 0.59 -0.04
N ARG A 16 -7.91 1.91 -0.13
CA ARG A 16 -7.10 2.64 0.85
C ARG A 16 -7.67 2.58 2.27
N ASP A 17 -8.99 2.68 2.42
CA ASP A 17 -9.65 2.59 3.72
C ASP A 17 -9.44 1.20 4.36
N ASP A 18 -9.47 0.15 3.54
CA ASP A 18 -9.22 -1.21 3.99
C ASP A 18 -7.76 -1.42 4.38
N LEU A 19 -6.81 -0.80 3.67
CA LEU A 19 -5.39 -0.78 4.03
C LEU A 19 -5.12 -0.06 5.35
N ASP A 20 -5.80 1.04 5.63
CA ASP A 20 -5.66 1.75 6.92
C ASP A 20 -6.21 0.92 8.09
N ILE A 21 -7.30 0.18 7.85
CA ILE A 21 -7.84 -0.79 8.81
C ILE A 21 -6.84 -1.94 9.02
N LEU A 22 -6.25 -2.47 7.95
CA LEU A 22 -5.22 -3.52 8.01
C LEU A 22 -4.00 -3.04 8.79
N ASN A 23 -3.54 -1.81 8.55
CA ASN A 23 -2.42 -1.20 9.26
C ASN A 23 -2.70 -1.08 10.76
N SER A 24 -3.90 -0.60 11.10
CA SER A 24 -4.35 -0.51 12.49
C SER A 24 -4.48 -1.89 13.17
N ARG A 25 -4.79 -2.95 12.43
CA ARG A 25 -4.88 -4.32 12.95
C ARG A 25 -3.49 -4.92 13.15
N ASN A 26 -2.59 -4.77 12.18
CA ASN A 26 -1.23 -5.26 12.27
C ASN A 26 -0.51 -4.64 13.47
N HIS A 27 -0.60 -3.31 13.65
CA HIS A 27 -0.06 -2.63 14.83
C HIS A 27 -0.57 -3.22 16.15
N ARG A 28 -1.88 -3.42 16.29
CA ARG A 28 -2.45 -4.03 17.50
C ARG A 28 -2.02 -5.48 17.72
N SER A 29 -1.78 -6.24 16.65
CA SER A 29 -1.27 -7.61 16.73
C SER A 29 0.16 -7.59 17.29
N ARG A 30 1.02 -6.73 16.75
CA ARG A 30 2.39 -6.54 17.23
C ARG A 30 2.42 -6.10 18.69
N ASP A 31 1.62 -5.10 19.05
CA ASP A 31 1.53 -4.61 20.42
C ASP A 31 1.08 -5.72 21.38
N ARG A 32 0.07 -6.51 20.98
CA ARG A 32 -0.39 -7.65 21.77
C ARG A 32 0.71 -8.67 21.99
N GLN A 33 1.40 -9.10 20.92
CA GLN A 33 2.46 -10.09 21.03
C GLN A 33 3.65 -9.58 21.83
N PHE A 34 4.02 -8.31 21.65
CA PHE A 34 5.08 -7.72 22.44
C PHE A 34 4.71 -7.67 23.94
N VAL A 35 3.45 -7.43 24.28
CA VAL A 35 2.95 -7.48 25.66
C VAL A 35 2.89 -8.91 26.20
N GLU A 36 2.47 -9.90 25.40
CA GLU A 36 2.24 -11.28 25.83
C GLU A 36 3.51 -12.15 25.82
N HIS A 37 4.38 -11.95 24.84
CA HIS A 37 5.53 -12.80 24.54
C HIS A 37 6.87 -12.04 24.63
N HIS A 38 6.86 -10.73 24.85
CA HIS A 38 8.06 -9.87 24.83
C HIS A 38 8.82 -9.85 23.50
N GLU A 39 8.22 -10.43 22.45
CA GLU A 39 8.73 -10.46 21.10
C GLU A 39 7.56 -10.49 20.10
N VAL A 40 7.84 -10.17 18.84
CA VAL A 40 6.89 -10.30 17.73
C VAL A 40 7.32 -11.49 16.91
N ASP A 41 6.36 -12.33 16.53
CA ASP A 41 6.63 -13.50 15.70
C ASP A 41 7.02 -13.09 14.27
N ALA A 42 7.76 -13.97 13.58
CA ALA A 42 8.28 -13.70 12.23
C ALA A 42 7.17 -13.53 11.17
N GLU A 43 6.01 -14.18 11.32
CA GLU A 43 4.88 -14.04 10.41
C GLU A 43 4.28 -12.64 10.53
N THR A 44 4.06 -12.17 11.75
CA THR A 44 3.51 -10.84 12.05
C THR A 44 4.47 -9.74 11.63
N GLU A 45 5.78 -9.94 11.79
CA GLU A 45 6.80 -9.02 11.29
C GLU A 45 6.85 -8.99 9.74
N GLY A 46 6.72 -10.15 9.09
CA GLY A 46 6.59 -10.24 7.62
C GLY A 46 5.38 -9.48 7.09
N GLN A 47 4.20 -9.71 7.67
CA GLN A 47 2.96 -9.00 7.31
C GLN A 47 3.10 -7.47 7.49
N HIS A 48 3.79 -7.04 8.55
CA HIS A 48 4.05 -5.61 8.76
C HIS A 48 4.97 -5.04 7.68
N HIS A 49 6.00 -5.78 7.30
CA HIS A 49 6.96 -5.34 6.29
C HIS A 49 6.29 -5.16 4.93
N GLU A 50 5.54 -6.16 4.46
CA GLU A 50 4.80 -6.11 3.19
C GLU A 50 3.82 -4.95 3.14
N LEU A 51 3.07 -4.76 4.23
CA LEU A 51 2.09 -3.68 4.34
C LEU A 51 2.77 -2.30 4.29
N ARG A 52 3.93 -2.17 4.95
CA ARG A 52 4.70 -0.92 4.93
C ARG A 52 5.24 -0.60 3.54
N GLU A 53 5.77 -1.59 2.83
CA GLU A 53 6.27 -1.40 1.46
C GLU A 53 5.15 -0.94 0.51
N GLU A 54 3.95 -1.52 0.62
CA GLU A 54 2.81 -1.10 -0.20
C GLU A 54 2.35 0.33 0.14
N LEU A 55 2.29 0.69 1.43
CA LEU A 55 1.94 2.05 1.85
C LEU A 55 2.97 3.07 1.35
N ASP A 56 4.26 2.76 1.44
CA ASP A 56 5.35 3.60 0.95
C ASP A 56 5.27 3.73 -0.59
N ARG A 57 4.97 2.65 -1.31
CA ARG A 57 4.76 2.66 -2.77
C ARG A 57 3.61 3.58 -3.17
N ARG A 58 2.46 3.46 -2.51
CA ARG A 58 1.28 4.32 -2.77
C ARG A 58 1.55 5.78 -2.40
N GLN A 59 2.30 6.00 -1.34
CA GLN A 59 2.71 7.34 -0.93
C GLN A 59 3.62 7.97 -1.99
N ALA A 60 4.60 7.22 -2.51
CA ALA A 60 5.47 7.68 -3.58
C ALA A 60 4.71 8.00 -4.88
N ILE A 61 3.71 7.20 -5.26
CA ILE A 61 2.85 7.47 -6.43
C ILE A 61 2.04 8.76 -6.23
N ARG A 62 1.51 8.98 -5.02
CA ARG A 62 0.75 10.19 -4.69
C ARG A 62 1.63 11.45 -4.69
N ASP A 63 2.84 11.31 -4.17
CA ASP A 63 3.79 12.41 -4.02
C ASP A 63 4.59 12.67 -5.31
N ALA A 64 4.50 11.77 -6.29
CA ALA A 64 5.08 11.97 -7.60
C ALA A 64 4.44 13.21 -8.26
N PRO A 65 5.25 14.18 -8.73
CA PRO A 65 4.72 15.33 -9.44
C PRO A 65 4.01 14.84 -10.71
N ALA A 66 2.85 15.41 -11.01
CA ALA A 66 2.02 15.09 -12.18
C ALA A 66 2.62 15.57 -13.52
N GLU A 67 3.94 15.53 -13.67
CA GLU A 67 4.64 16.01 -14.86
C GLU A 67 5.27 14.86 -15.64
N GLU A 68 4.46 14.05 -16.33
CA GLU A 68 4.87 13.39 -17.59
C GLU A 68 3.71 12.64 -18.29
N THR A 69 2.52 13.24 -18.46
CA THR A 69 1.48 12.62 -19.32
C THR A 69 0.77 13.58 -20.28
N ALA A 70 1.23 14.83 -20.39
CA ALA A 70 0.61 15.83 -21.26
C ALA A 70 1.43 16.24 -22.50
N GLU A 71 2.48 15.50 -22.88
CA GLU A 71 3.37 15.87 -24.02
C GLU A 71 3.46 14.83 -25.15
N GLU A 72 2.47 13.94 -25.35
CA GLU A 72 2.43 13.09 -26.55
C GLU A 72 1.05 13.05 -27.23
N THR A 73 0.32 14.16 -27.28
CA THR A 73 -0.90 14.23 -28.13
C THR A 73 -1.22 15.66 -28.60
N GLY A 74 -0.25 16.38 -29.18
CA GLY A 74 -0.50 17.77 -29.55
C GLY A 74 0.22 18.40 -30.74
N GLU A 75 1.35 17.87 -31.24
CA GLU A 75 2.15 18.70 -32.15
C GLU A 75 2.84 17.95 -33.30
N ARG A 76 2.05 17.36 -34.20
CA ARG A 76 2.50 17.05 -35.58
C ARG A 76 1.46 17.34 -36.66
N ALA A 77 0.48 18.19 -36.36
CA ALA A 77 -0.57 18.57 -37.30
C ALA A 77 -0.56 20.07 -37.66
N VAL A 78 0.60 20.72 -37.79
CA VAL A 78 0.68 22.01 -38.53
C VAL A 78 2.06 22.16 -39.18
N ARG A 79 2.28 21.48 -40.31
CA ARG A 79 3.04 22.03 -41.43
C ARG A 79 2.37 21.54 -42.71
N GLU A 80 1.17 22.07 -42.94
CA GLU A 80 0.63 22.21 -44.29
C GLU A 80 1.40 23.29 -45.04
N SER A 81 1.35 23.14 -46.38
CA SER A 81 1.64 24.09 -47.46
C SER A 81 3.08 24.17 -47.96
#